data_AF-T1GKG3-F1
#
_entry.id   AF-T1GKG3-F1
#
_cell.length_a   1.000
_cell.length_b   1.000
_cell.length_c   1.000
_cell.angle_alpha   90.00
_cell.angle_beta   90.00
_cell.angle_gamma   90.00
#
_symmetry.space_group_name_H-M   'P 1'
#
loop_
_entity.id
_entity.type
_entity.pdbx_description
1 polymer ?
#
loop_
_entity_poly.entity_id
_entity_poly.type
_entity_poly.pdbx_seq_one_letter_code
_entity_poly.pdbx_strand_id
1 'polypeptide(L)'
;KEFIFLSIPDVRPGLIKDRIKLRENEIKSKQKVYSEKQKQALKKPDFKEQLEAGLSSEISESNKGFAMLQKMGYKKGDSLGKSSTEGIKEPIAIKIKENRSGLGVEAKRLEDEEKKKQLREQILKRKKESSENNRIKLRENEIKSKQKVYSEKQKQAFKKPDFKEQLEAGLSSEISESNKGFAMLQKMGYKKGDSLGKSSTE
;
A
#
# COMPACT_ATOMS: atom_id res chain seq x y z
N LYS A 1 63.54 -22.25 8.30
CA LYS A 1 63.28 -21.02 7.50
C LYS A 1 61.88 -20.55 7.88
N GLU A 2 61.79 -19.84 9.00
CA GLU A 2 60.54 -19.26 9.50
C GLU A 2 60.32 -17.93 8.76
N PHE A 3 59.22 -17.85 8.01
CA PHE A 3 58.87 -16.66 7.23
C PHE A 3 58.35 -15.57 8.17
N ILE A 4 59.01 -14.42 8.15
CA ILE A 4 58.61 -13.18 8.84
C ILE A 4 57.36 -12.65 8.14
N PHE A 5 56.18 -13.16 8.49
CA PHE A 5 54.89 -12.61 8.09
C PHE A 5 54.14 -12.10 9.33
N LEU A 6 54.85 -11.35 10.18
CA LEU A 6 54.27 -10.65 11.32
C LEU A 6 53.92 -9.22 10.89
N SER A 7 52.61 -8.95 10.88
CA SER A 7 51.93 -7.64 10.90
C SER A 7 52.32 -6.59 9.84
N ILE A 8 52.33 -6.98 8.56
CA ILE A 8 52.23 -5.97 7.50
C ILE A 8 50.81 -5.37 7.55
N PRO A 9 50.63 -4.06 7.78
CA PRO A 9 49.31 -3.47 7.71
C PRO A 9 48.77 -3.63 6.29
N ASP A 10 47.54 -4.13 6.14
CA ASP A 10 46.87 -4.30 4.84
C ASP A 10 46.63 -2.92 4.20
N VAL A 11 47.65 -2.46 3.48
CA VAL A 11 47.66 -1.22 2.72
C VAL A 11 47.79 -1.60 1.26
N ARG A 12 46.65 -1.64 0.55
CA ARG A 12 46.62 -1.85 -0.89
C ARG A 12 47.34 -0.68 -1.59
N PRO A 13 48.50 -0.91 -2.22
CA PRO A 13 49.22 0.17 -2.89
C PRO A 13 48.38 0.70 -4.06
N GLY A 14 48.22 2.03 -4.14
CA GLY A 14 47.47 2.72 -5.21
C GLY A 14 46.16 3.39 -4.76
N LEU A 15 45.65 3.09 -3.57
CA LEU A 15 44.49 3.82 -3.02
C LEU A 15 44.97 5.08 -2.29
N ILE A 16 45.00 6.23 -2.98
CA ILE A 16 45.25 7.53 -2.36
C ILE A 16 44.14 7.78 -1.34
N LYS A 17 44.44 7.60 -0.06
CA LYS A 17 43.53 7.95 1.02
C LYS A 17 43.61 9.46 1.20
N ASP A 18 42.62 10.20 0.71
CA ASP A 18 42.52 11.64 0.95
C ASP A 18 42.66 11.89 2.45
N ARG A 19 43.72 12.61 2.87
CA ARG A 19 43.99 12.89 4.29
C ARG A 19 42.79 13.54 4.99
N ILE A 20 42.00 14.31 4.24
CA ILE A 20 40.75 14.91 4.69
C ILE A 20 39.72 13.84 5.06
N LYS A 21 39.47 12.86 4.19
CA LYS A 21 38.53 11.75 4.45
C LYS A 21 38.98 10.88 5.62
N LEU A 22 40.29 10.64 5.76
CA LEU A 22 40.84 9.92 6.91
C LEU A 22 40.56 10.66 8.23
N ARG A 23 40.83 11.96 8.26
CA ARG A 23 40.55 12.82 9.41
C ARG A 23 39.06 12.88 9.71
N GLU A 24 38.19 12.98 8.71
CA GLU A 24 36.74 12.95 8.89
C GLU A 24 36.28 11.63 9.53
N ASN A 25 36.78 10.49 9.06
CA ASN A 25 36.45 9.19 9.62
C ASN A 25 36.95 9.04 11.05
N GLU A 26 38.14 9.57 11.36
CA GLU A 26 38.69 9.59 12.72
C GLU A 26 37.90 10.50 13.66
N ILE A 27 37.46 11.67 13.20
CA ILE A 27 36.58 12.55 13.98
C ILE A 27 35.23 11.87 14.22
N LYS A 28 34.64 11.26 13.19
CA LYS A 28 33.38 10.53 13.30
C LYS A 28 33.49 9.34 14.25
N SER A 29 34.57 8.58 14.22
CA SER A 29 34.79 7.47 15.15
C SER A 29 34.97 7.95 16.58
N LYS A 30 35.76 9.02 16.81
CA LYS A 30 35.90 9.65 18.14
C LYS A 30 34.57 10.18 18.67
N GLN A 31 33.76 10.84 17.83
CA GLN A 31 32.43 11.32 18.19
C GLN A 31 31.48 10.17 18.54
N LYS A 32 31.48 9.08 17.77
CA LYS A 32 30.68 7.87 18.08
C LYS A 32 31.08 7.28 19.42
N VAL A 33 32.37 7.06 19.66
CA VAL A 33 32.88 6.52 20.93
C VAL A 33 32.51 7.42 22.11
N TYR A 34 32.62 8.75 21.96
CA TYR A 34 32.18 9.70 23.00
C TYR A 34 30.68 9.61 23.26
N SER A 35 29.86 9.54 22.21
CA SER A 35 28.41 9.37 22.32
C SER A 35 28.03 8.05 23.01
N GLU A 36 28.69 6.95 22.65
CA GLU A 36 28.48 5.64 23.26
C GLU A 36 28.87 5.61 24.74
N LYS A 37 30.01 6.21 25.12
CA LYS A 37 30.40 6.37 26.52
C LYS A 37 29.37 7.17 27.32
N GLN A 38 28.84 8.26 26.75
CA GLN A 38 27.78 9.04 27.37
C GLN A 38 26.49 8.23 27.54
N LYS A 39 26.10 7.42 26.53
CA LYS A 39 24.95 6.50 26.62
C LYS A 39 25.15 5.40 27.66
N GLN A 40 26.35 4.86 27.79
CA GLN A 40 26.66 3.86 28.81
C GLN A 40 26.63 4.45 30.22
N ALA A 41 27.13 5.67 30.43
CA ALA A 41 26.99 6.39 31.71
C ALA A 41 25.52 6.71 32.07
N LEU A 42 24.63 6.80 31.07
CA LEU A 42 23.19 6.98 31.24
C LEU A 42 22.45 5.67 31.56
N LYS A 43 23.08 4.51 31.37
CA LYS A 43 22.58 3.25 31.94
C LYS A 43 22.83 3.28 33.43
N LYS A 44 22.06 4.09 34.16
CA LYS A 44 21.60 3.67 35.47
C LYS A 44 20.53 2.61 35.17
N PRO A 45 20.85 1.31 35.23
CA PRO A 45 19.78 0.34 35.30
C PRO A 45 18.92 0.73 36.51
N ASP A 46 17.62 0.51 36.39
CA ASP A 46 16.69 0.44 37.51
C ASP A 46 16.10 1.74 38.07
N PHE A 47 16.49 2.98 37.74
CA PHE A 47 15.80 4.12 38.41
C PHE A 47 14.32 4.21 38.04
N LYS A 48 14.00 4.05 36.75
CA LYS A 48 12.61 4.02 36.28
C LYS A 48 11.86 2.83 36.86
N GLU A 49 12.48 1.66 36.82
CA GLU A 49 11.86 0.41 37.28
C GLU A 49 11.67 0.39 38.80
N GLN A 50 12.64 0.90 39.58
CA GLN A 50 12.54 1.08 41.03
C GLN A 50 11.49 2.13 41.38
N LEU A 51 11.38 3.22 40.60
CA LEU A 51 10.35 4.22 40.80
C LEU A 51 8.96 3.63 40.50
N GLU A 52 8.79 2.92 39.39
CA GLU A 52 7.53 2.24 39.07
C GLU A 52 7.16 1.18 40.11
N ALA A 53 8.11 0.35 40.53
CA ALA A 53 7.91 -0.64 41.58
C ALA A 53 7.49 0.04 42.90
N GLY A 54 8.19 1.10 43.31
CA GLY A 54 7.90 1.84 44.54
C GLY A 54 6.58 2.60 44.50
N LEU A 55 6.14 3.08 43.33
CA LEU A 55 4.84 3.73 43.16
C LEU A 55 3.68 2.73 43.06
N SER A 56 3.94 1.51 42.59
CA SER A 56 2.91 0.47 42.43
C SER A 56 2.47 -0.17 43.74
N SER A 57 3.34 -0.19 44.75
CA SER A 57 3.08 -0.81 46.05
C SER A 57 2.79 0.24 47.12
N GLU A 58 1.75 0.02 47.91
CA GLU A 58 1.54 0.80 49.13
C GLU A 58 2.67 0.56 50.14
N ILE A 59 2.96 1.58 50.96
CA ILE A 59 3.97 1.45 52.03
C ILE A 59 3.49 0.40 53.05
N SER A 60 4.33 -0.60 53.32
CA SER A 60 4.02 -1.67 54.28
C SER A 60 3.82 -1.14 55.70
N GLU A 61 2.98 -1.80 56.51
CA GLU A 61 2.76 -1.42 57.90
C GLU A 61 4.01 -1.57 58.80
N SER A 62 4.93 -2.46 58.40
CA SER A 62 6.24 -2.62 59.06
C SER A 62 7.17 -1.41 58.89
N ASN A 63 6.84 -0.50 57.97
CA ASN A 63 7.63 0.69 57.72
C ASN A 63 7.48 1.67 58.90
N LYS A 64 8.61 2.08 59.47
CA LYS A 64 8.64 3.02 60.62
C LYS A 64 7.89 4.33 60.35
N GLY A 65 7.93 4.82 59.11
CA GLY A 65 7.22 6.03 58.70
C GLY A 65 5.71 5.85 58.72
N PHE A 66 5.20 4.71 58.23
CA PHE A 66 3.77 4.40 58.28
C PHE A 66 3.28 4.26 59.73
N ALA A 67 4.06 3.56 60.58
CA ALA A 67 3.74 3.45 62.00
C ALA A 67 3.71 4.82 62.72
N MET A 68 4.60 5.75 62.34
CA MET A 68 4.58 7.12 62.85
C MET A 68 3.34 7.88 62.37
N LEU A 69 3.00 7.78 61.08
CA LEU A 69 1.79 8.40 60.52
C LEU A 69 0.53 7.90 61.24
N GLN A 70 0.41 6.59 61.45
CA GLN A 70 -0.71 6.00 62.20
C GLN A 70 -0.81 6.55 63.62
N LYS A 71 0.31 6.70 64.33
CA LYS A 71 0.33 7.32 65.67
C LYS A 71 -0.09 8.79 65.67
N MET A 72 0.12 9.49 64.56
CA MET A 72 -0.34 10.86 64.35
C MET A 72 -1.80 10.94 63.87
N GLY A 73 -2.50 9.81 63.77
CA GLY A 73 -3.92 9.74 63.41
C GLY A 73 -4.18 9.48 61.93
N TYR A 74 -3.16 9.22 61.11
CA TYR A 74 -3.35 8.80 59.73
C TYR A 74 -3.97 7.41 59.64
N LYS A 75 -5.00 7.25 58.80
CA LYS A 75 -5.60 5.94 58.50
C LYS A 75 -5.27 5.55 57.07
N LYS A 76 -5.10 4.24 56.84
CA LYS A 76 -4.80 3.70 55.52
C LYS A 76 -5.93 4.09 54.54
N GLY A 77 -5.58 4.78 53.45
CA GLY A 77 -6.53 5.25 52.44
C GLY A 77 -7.07 6.67 52.66
N ASP A 78 -6.72 7.31 53.78
CA ASP A 78 -7.01 8.73 53.99
C ASP A 78 -5.99 9.60 53.24
N SER A 79 -6.40 10.83 52.96
CA SER A 79 -5.50 11.89 52.51
C SER A 79 -4.92 12.65 53.71
N LEU A 80 -3.76 13.29 53.52
CA LEU A 80 -3.15 14.13 54.54
C LEU A 80 -3.81 15.52 54.55
N GLY A 81 -4.09 16.06 55.74
CA GLY A 81 -4.65 17.40 55.91
C GLY A 81 -5.70 17.47 57.01
N LYS A 82 -6.37 18.62 57.13
CA LYS A 82 -7.45 18.84 58.12
C LYS A 82 -8.68 17.97 57.84
N SER A 83 -8.98 17.76 56.57
CA SER A 83 -10.08 16.93 56.09
C SER A 83 -9.49 15.66 55.46
N SER A 84 -9.92 14.49 55.92
CA SER A 84 -9.39 13.19 55.48
C SER A 84 -9.60 12.89 54.00
N THR A 85 -10.45 13.65 53.29
CA THR A 85 -10.85 13.38 51.90
C THR A 85 -10.37 14.42 50.88
N GLU A 86 -9.91 15.60 51.31
CA GLU A 86 -9.62 16.73 50.42
C GLU A 86 -8.19 16.75 49.87
N GLY A 87 -7.27 15.96 50.45
CA GLY A 87 -5.88 15.92 50.03
C GLY A 87 -5.62 14.90 48.90
N ILE A 88 -4.43 15.03 48.30
CA ILE A 88 -3.96 14.08 47.29
C ILE A 88 -3.64 12.74 47.97
N LYS A 89 -4.25 11.65 47.49
CA LYS A 89 -4.02 10.28 48.00
C LYS A 89 -2.89 9.55 47.27
N GLU A 90 -2.73 9.84 45.99
CA GLU A 90 -1.74 9.21 45.13
C GLU A 90 -0.54 10.14 44.89
N PRO A 91 0.68 9.59 44.78
CA PRO A 91 1.85 10.39 44.48
C PRO A 91 1.74 11.09 43.11
N ILE A 92 2.29 12.30 43.01
CA ILE A 92 2.29 13.08 41.75
C ILE A 92 3.13 12.36 40.70
N ALA A 93 2.56 12.15 39.52
CA ALA A 93 3.25 11.50 38.41
C ALA A 93 4.44 12.33 37.90
N ILE A 94 5.59 11.67 37.73
CA ILE A 94 6.83 12.31 37.28
C ILE A 94 7.19 11.80 35.88
N LYS A 95 7.41 12.72 34.94
CA LYS A 95 7.89 12.38 33.59
C LYS A 95 9.41 12.43 33.52
N ILE A 96 10.05 11.25 33.58
CA ILE A 96 11.51 11.14 33.50
C ILE A 96 11.96 11.22 32.04
N LYS A 97 12.74 12.27 31.72
CA LYS A 97 13.32 12.47 30.39
C LYS A 97 14.60 11.64 30.23
N GLU A 98 14.63 10.78 29.23
CA GLU A 98 15.80 9.94 28.90
C GLU A 98 16.78 10.63 27.96
N ASN A 99 16.29 11.61 27.19
CA ASN A 99 17.04 12.27 26.15
C ASN A 99 17.64 13.60 26.62
N ARG A 100 18.82 13.94 26.08
CA ARG A 100 19.46 15.25 26.28
C ARG A 100 18.96 16.34 25.30
N SER A 101 17.80 16.12 24.68
CA SER A 101 17.17 17.12 23.82
C SER A 101 16.85 18.39 24.63
N GLY A 102 16.58 19.52 23.96
CA GLY A 102 16.04 20.70 24.63
C GLY A 102 14.65 20.43 25.23
N LEU A 103 14.22 21.27 26.17
CA LEU A 103 12.81 21.31 26.59
C LEU A 103 11.95 21.73 25.38
N GLY A 104 10.76 21.13 25.21
CA GLY A 104 9.86 21.41 24.09
C GLY A 104 10.17 20.71 22.76
N VAL A 105 11.35 20.11 22.59
CA VAL A 105 11.73 19.42 21.34
C VAL A 105 10.85 18.21 21.05
N GLU A 106 10.50 17.43 22.07
CA GLU A 106 9.69 16.21 21.91
C GLU A 106 8.29 16.52 21.38
N ALA A 107 7.68 17.65 21.78
CA ALA A 107 6.37 18.06 21.29
C ALA A 107 6.38 18.35 19.79
N LYS A 108 7.34 19.17 19.33
CA LYS A 108 7.52 19.42 17.89
C LYS A 108 7.80 18.15 17.11
N ARG A 109 8.62 17.26 17.68
CA ARG A 109 8.96 15.99 17.03
C ARG A 109 7.73 15.10 16.83
N LEU A 110 6.87 14.99 17.85
CA LEU A 110 5.61 14.26 17.77
C LEU A 110 4.70 14.84 16.68
N GLU A 111 4.52 16.17 16.66
CA GLU A 111 3.73 16.84 15.62
C GLU A 111 4.29 16.61 14.21
N ASP A 112 5.61 16.68 14.05
CA ASP A 112 6.27 16.46 12.76
C ASP A 112 6.14 15.00 12.31
N GLU A 113 6.23 14.05 13.23
CA GLU A 113 6.03 12.62 12.95
C GLU A 113 4.57 12.33 12.55
N GLU A 114 3.60 12.94 13.22
CA GLU A 114 2.18 12.82 12.86
C GLU A 114 1.89 13.42 11.48
N LYS A 115 2.38 14.62 11.18
CA LYS A 115 2.23 15.26 9.86
C LYS A 115 2.83 14.39 8.76
N LYS A 116 4.01 13.81 8.99
CA LYS A 116 4.64 12.87 8.04
C LYS A 116 3.78 11.62 7.81
N LYS A 117 3.20 11.06 8.87
CA LYS A 117 2.30 9.90 8.78
C LYS A 117 1.05 10.23 7.96
N GLN A 118 0.41 11.36 8.24
CA GLN A 118 -0.76 11.83 7.49
C GLN A 118 -0.44 12.04 6.00
N LEU A 119 0.70 12.67 5.69
CA LEU A 119 1.13 12.89 4.31
C LEU A 119 1.34 11.55 3.58
N ARG A 120 1.96 10.57 4.24
CA ARG A 120 2.19 9.23 3.68
C ARG A 120 0.86 8.53 3.39
N GLU A 121 -0.10 8.63 4.29
CA GLU A 121 -1.45 8.07 4.10
C GLU A 121 -2.19 8.74 2.94
N GLN A 122 -2.11 10.08 2.82
CA GLN A 122 -2.71 10.79 1.68
C GLN A 122 -2.09 10.39 0.35
N ILE A 123 -0.76 10.27 0.27
CA ILE A 123 -0.07 9.83 -0.95
C ILE A 123 -0.53 8.41 -1.32
N LEU A 124 -0.64 7.51 -0.34
CA LEU A 124 -1.09 6.15 -0.59
C LEU A 124 -2.55 6.11 -1.08
N LYS A 125 -3.44 6.93 -0.50
CA LYS A 125 -4.84 7.07 -0.96
C LYS A 125 -4.89 7.58 -2.41
N ARG A 126 -4.19 8.68 -2.72
CA ARG A 126 -4.13 9.21 -4.09
C ARG A 126 -3.59 8.20 -5.10
N LYS A 127 -2.57 7.43 -4.71
CA LYS A 127 -2.00 6.39 -5.58
C LYS A 127 -3.02 5.26 -5.87
N LYS A 128 -3.77 4.83 -4.85
CA LYS A 128 -4.86 3.85 -5.02
C LYS A 128 -5.98 4.39 -5.90
N GLU A 129 -6.45 5.60 -5.64
CA GLU A 129 -7.49 6.27 -6.43
C GLU A 129 -7.06 6.46 -7.89
N SER A 130 -5.82 6.88 -8.14
CA SER A 130 -5.29 7.03 -9.50
C SER A 130 -5.21 5.69 -10.23
N SER A 131 -4.80 4.62 -9.53
CA SER A 131 -4.81 3.26 -10.08
C SER A 131 -6.23 2.79 -10.44
N GLU A 132 -7.20 2.98 -9.55
CA GLU A 132 -8.60 2.60 -9.82
C GLU A 132 -9.21 3.45 -10.96
N ASN A 133 -8.97 4.76 -10.98
CA ASN A 133 -9.41 5.63 -12.06
C ASN A 133 -8.83 5.21 -13.41
N ASN A 134 -7.56 4.78 -13.45
CA ASN A 134 -6.96 4.25 -14.67
C ASN A 134 -7.64 2.95 -15.12
N ARG A 135 -7.99 2.05 -14.19
CA ARG A 135 -8.74 0.82 -14.52
C ARG A 135 -10.13 1.13 -15.09
N ILE A 136 -10.83 2.09 -14.49
CA ILE A 136 -12.16 2.53 -14.97
C ILE A 136 -12.04 3.10 -16.39
N LYS A 137 -11.07 4.00 -16.63
CA LYS A 137 -10.84 4.58 -17.96
C LYS A 137 -10.53 3.53 -19.02
N LEU A 138 -9.71 2.52 -18.69
CA LEU A 138 -9.42 1.40 -19.59
C LEU A 138 -10.71 0.63 -19.95
N ARG A 139 -11.54 0.31 -18.95
CA ARG A 139 -12.81 -0.40 -19.16
C ARG A 139 -13.81 0.43 -19.99
N GLU A 140 -13.91 1.73 -19.76
CA GLU A 140 -14.76 2.61 -20.56
C GLU A 140 -14.32 2.65 -22.02
N ASN A 141 -13.01 2.71 -22.28
CA ASN A 141 -12.47 2.68 -23.63
C ASN A 141 -12.77 1.35 -24.34
N GLU A 142 -12.69 0.22 -23.64
CA GLU A 142 -13.11 -1.09 -24.16
C GLU A 142 -14.61 -1.14 -24.49
N ILE A 143 -15.48 -0.58 -23.64
CA ILE A 143 -16.92 -0.56 -23.91
C ILE A 143 -17.22 0.32 -25.13
N LYS A 144 -16.63 1.52 -25.19
CA LYS A 144 -16.81 2.45 -26.32
C LYS A 144 -16.33 1.84 -27.62
N SER A 145 -15.19 1.16 -27.64
CA SER A 145 -14.68 0.48 -28.84
C SER A 145 -15.59 -0.67 -29.28
N LYS A 146 -16.10 -1.49 -28.35
CA LYS A 146 -17.09 -2.54 -28.67
C LYS A 146 -18.38 -1.98 -29.24
N GLN A 147 -18.90 -0.88 -28.67
CA GLN A 147 -20.10 -0.21 -29.19
C GLN A 147 -19.90 0.34 -30.60
N LYS A 148 -18.74 0.95 -30.90
CA LYS A 148 -18.41 1.40 -32.26
C LYS A 148 -18.43 0.25 -33.26
N VAL A 149 -17.74 -0.85 -32.95
CA VAL A 149 -17.72 -2.06 -33.80
C VAL A 149 -19.13 -2.60 -34.02
N TYR A 150 -19.96 -2.66 -32.97
CA TYR A 150 -21.34 -3.11 -33.09
C TYR A 150 -22.16 -2.19 -34.02
N SER A 151 -22.04 -0.87 -33.86
CA SER A 151 -22.74 0.10 -34.73
C SER A 151 -22.30 0.01 -36.20
N GLU A 152 -21.01 -0.23 -36.46
CA GLU A 152 -20.47 -0.39 -37.81
C GLU A 152 -20.99 -1.68 -38.47
N LYS A 153 -21.04 -2.79 -37.72
CA LYS A 153 -21.64 -4.05 -38.20
C LYS A 153 -23.10 -3.88 -38.58
N GLN A 154 -23.88 -3.15 -37.78
CA GLN A 154 -25.27 -2.86 -38.13
C GLN A 154 -25.37 -2.04 -39.42
N LYS A 155 -24.59 -0.95 -39.56
CA LYS A 155 -24.56 -0.15 -40.79
C LYS A 155 -24.18 -0.97 -42.03
N GLN A 156 -23.25 -1.92 -41.92
CA GLN A 156 -22.92 -2.83 -43.02
C GLN A 156 -24.05 -3.81 -43.35
N ALA A 157 -24.77 -4.31 -42.35
CA ALA A 157 -25.92 -5.19 -42.58
C ALA A 157 -27.05 -4.49 -43.34
N PHE A 158 -27.28 -3.19 -43.09
CA PHE A 158 -28.24 -2.36 -43.83
C PHE A 158 -27.78 -1.94 -45.23
N LYS A 159 -26.51 -2.14 -45.60
CA LYS A 159 -25.97 -1.88 -46.95
C LYS A 159 -26.00 -3.10 -47.89
N LYS A 160 -26.51 -4.24 -47.42
CA LYS A 160 -26.74 -5.39 -48.31
C LYS A 160 -27.83 -5.02 -49.33
N PRO A 161 -27.67 -5.37 -50.63
CA PRO A 161 -28.63 -4.96 -51.66
C PRO A 161 -30.02 -5.47 -51.32
N ASP A 162 -31.03 -4.66 -51.63
CA ASP A 162 -32.44 -4.96 -51.35
C ASP A 162 -32.75 -6.40 -51.78
N PHE A 163 -33.49 -7.13 -50.95
CA PHE A 163 -33.84 -8.54 -51.21
C PHE A 163 -34.47 -8.71 -52.62
N LYS A 164 -35.10 -7.66 -53.14
CA LYS A 164 -35.66 -7.56 -54.49
C LYS A 164 -34.60 -7.61 -55.59
N GLU A 165 -33.46 -6.92 -55.45
CA GLU A 165 -32.33 -6.99 -56.40
C GLU A 165 -31.70 -8.39 -56.44
N GLN A 166 -31.57 -9.05 -55.28
CA GLN A 166 -31.02 -10.41 -55.21
C GLN A 166 -31.94 -11.45 -55.85
N LEU A 167 -33.27 -11.27 -55.72
CA LEU A 167 -34.27 -12.11 -56.39
C LEU A 167 -34.24 -11.90 -57.91
N GLU A 168 -34.20 -10.66 -58.40
CA GLU A 168 -34.14 -10.38 -59.84
C GLU A 168 -32.85 -10.93 -60.48
N ALA A 169 -31.70 -10.80 -59.81
CA ALA A 169 -30.46 -11.40 -60.27
C ALA A 169 -30.53 -12.94 -60.33
N GLY A 170 -31.12 -13.59 -59.32
CA GLY A 170 -31.31 -15.04 -59.30
C GLY A 170 -32.33 -15.55 -60.31
N LEU A 171 -33.36 -14.76 -60.63
CA LEU A 171 -34.36 -15.04 -61.68
C LEU A 171 -33.76 -14.88 -63.08
N SER A 172 -32.76 -14.00 -63.26
CA SER A 172 -32.10 -13.78 -64.55
C SER A 172 -31.10 -14.87 -64.93
N SER A 173 -30.61 -15.66 -63.96
CA SER A 173 -29.68 -16.76 -64.21
C SER A 173 -30.41 -18.08 -64.44
N GLU A 174 -30.13 -18.74 -65.57
CA GLU A 174 -30.66 -20.08 -65.86
C GLU A 174 -30.24 -21.09 -64.77
N ILE A 175 -31.17 -21.97 -64.38
CA ILE A 175 -30.90 -23.02 -63.39
C ILE A 175 -29.90 -24.02 -63.99
N SER A 176 -28.77 -24.23 -63.31
CA SER A 176 -27.73 -25.19 -63.72
C SER A 176 -28.27 -26.61 -63.87
N GLU A 177 -27.80 -27.34 -64.90
CA GLU A 177 -28.19 -28.74 -65.17
C GLU A 177 -27.79 -29.71 -64.04
N SER A 178 -26.80 -29.33 -63.24
CA SER A 178 -26.37 -30.09 -62.06
C SER A 178 -27.36 -29.98 -60.88
N ASN A 179 -28.35 -29.08 -60.95
CA ASN A 179 -29.34 -28.93 -59.90
C ASN A 179 -30.33 -30.10 -59.97
N LYS A 180 -30.54 -30.76 -58.84
CA LYS A 180 -31.50 -31.87 -58.70
C LYS A 180 -32.91 -31.50 -59.20
N GLY A 181 -33.35 -30.26 -58.98
CA GLY A 181 -34.65 -29.79 -59.46
C GLY A 181 -34.72 -29.71 -60.98
N PHE A 182 -33.65 -29.26 -61.64
CA PHE A 182 -33.55 -29.25 -63.10
C PHE A 182 -33.51 -30.68 -63.66
N ALA A 183 -32.74 -31.58 -63.04
CA ALA A 183 -32.70 -33.00 -63.42
C ALA A 183 -34.07 -33.69 -63.29
N MET A 184 -34.86 -33.34 -62.26
CA MET A 184 -36.25 -33.83 -62.13
C MET A 184 -37.15 -33.28 -63.23
N LEU A 185 -37.05 -31.99 -63.57
CA LEU A 185 -37.80 -31.38 -64.66
C LEU A 185 -37.47 -32.05 -66.00
N GLN A 186 -36.18 -32.25 -66.30
CA GLN A 186 -35.75 -32.99 -67.49
C GLN A 186 -36.34 -34.40 -67.54
N LYS A 187 -36.36 -35.11 -66.41
CA LYS A 187 -36.98 -36.44 -66.31
C LYS A 187 -38.49 -36.42 -66.54
N MET A 188 -39.15 -35.30 -66.26
CA MET A 188 -40.58 -35.07 -66.52
C MET A 188 -40.86 -34.52 -67.93
N GLY A 189 -39.85 -34.48 -68.81
CA GLY A 189 -40.00 -34.11 -70.20
C GLY A 189 -39.75 -32.64 -70.52
N TYR A 190 -39.36 -31.82 -69.54
CA TYR A 190 -38.92 -30.45 -69.77
C TYR A 190 -37.61 -30.41 -70.54
N LYS A 191 -37.52 -29.65 -71.64
CA LYS A 191 -36.24 -29.34 -72.30
C LYS A 191 -35.87 -27.88 -72.08
N LYS A 192 -34.56 -27.60 -72.12
CA LYS A 192 -34.04 -26.24 -71.99
C LYS A 192 -34.64 -25.34 -73.08
N GLY A 193 -35.36 -24.31 -72.68
CA GLY A 193 -36.08 -23.40 -73.57
C GLY A 193 -37.58 -23.67 -73.70
N ASP A 194 -38.09 -24.76 -73.15
CA ASP A 194 -39.53 -25.03 -73.10
C ASP A 194 -40.19 -24.20 -71.99
N SER A 195 -41.45 -23.85 -72.17
CA SER A 195 -42.27 -23.25 -71.12
C SER A 195 -42.98 -24.34 -70.30
N LEU A 196 -43.03 -24.16 -68.99
CA LEU A 196 -43.76 -25.04 -68.07
C LEU A 196 -45.21 -24.59 -67.99
N GLY A 197 -46.13 -25.36 -68.59
CA GLY A 197 -47.57 -25.09 -68.54
C GLY A 197 -48.32 -25.67 -69.74
N LYS A 198 -49.66 -25.61 -69.73
CA LYS A 198 -50.45 -25.88 -70.94
C LYS A 198 -50.15 -24.78 -71.96
N SER A 199 -49.81 -25.14 -73.19
CA SER A 199 -49.73 -24.18 -74.28
C SER A 199 -51.11 -23.51 -74.45
N SER A 200 -51.17 -22.20 -74.24
CA SER A 200 -52.35 -21.39 -74.54
C SER A 200 -52.52 -21.33 -76.05
N THR A 201 -53.04 -22.40 -76.64
CA THR A 201 -53.46 -22.47 -78.04
C THR A 201 -54.79 -23.20 -78.08
N GLU A 202 -55.82 -22.51 -77.62
CA GLU A 202 -57.21 -22.41 -78.11
C GLU A 202 -58.07 -21.65 -77.08
#